data_AF-A0AAQ3RW45-F1
#
_entry.id   AF-A0AAQ3RW45-F1
#
_cell.length_a   1.000
_cell.length_b   1.000
_cell.length_c   1.000
_cell.angle_alpha   90.00
_cell.angle_beta   90.00
_cell.angle_gamma   90.00
#
_symmetry.space_group_name_H-M   'P 1'
#
loop_
_entity.id
_entity.type
_entity.pdbx_description
1 polymer ?
#
loop_
_entity_poly.entity_id
_entity_poly.type
_entity_poly.pdbx_seq_one_letter_code
_entity_poly.pdbx_strand_id
1 'polypeptide(L)'
;MSLFSFENSKTLKRLKFWQQYSKKPAAFTELVERLNTLGIALPIPELGELLISQICFDNNHSWMWKFMHHALSSRLLFPLQIFSLLASNVILHRHSHPHSFVLFLPLLSQY
;
A
#
# COMPACT_ATOMS: atom_id res chain seq x y z
N MET A 1 -11.72 20.93 -19.11
CA MET A 1 -10.69 20.90 -18.06
C MET A 1 -11.20 19.98 -16.96
N SER A 2 -10.87 18.69 -17.05
CA SER A 2 -11.54 17.61 -16.31
C SER A 2 -11.17 17.61 -14.83
N LEU A 3 -12.19 17.53 -13.96
CA LEU A 3 -12.10 17.37 -12.50
C LEU A 3 -11.08 16.28 -12.09
N PHE A 4 -10.91 15.24 -12.91
CA PHE A 4 -9.92 14.16 -12.74
C PHE A 4 -8.46 14.61 -12.63
N SER A 5 -8.06 15.68 -13.31
CA SER A 5 -6.64 16.10 -13.34
C SER A 5 -6.24 16.90 -12.09
N PHE A 6 -7.21 17.57 -11.47
CA PHE A 6 -6.96 18.38 -10.28
C PHE A 6 -6.83 17.52 -9.03
N GLU A 7 -7.68 16.49 -8.91
CA GLU A 7 -7.69 15.52 -7.82
C GLU A 7 -6.39 14.73 -7.77
N ASN A 8 -5.90 14.28 -8.93
CA ASN A 8 -4.62 13.58 -9.07
C ASN A 8 -3.41 14.40 -8.62
N SER A 9 -3.40 15.72 -8.81
CA SER A 9 -2.27 16.56 -8.37
C SER A 9 -2.18 16.68 -6.84
N LYS A 10 -3.34 16.65 -6.17
CA LYS A 10 -3.47 16.82 -4.72
C LYS A 10 -3.19 15.49 -4.01
N THR A 11 -3.65 14.37 -4.59
CA THR A 11 -3.34 13.01 -4.12
C THR A 11 -1.85 12.72 -4.27
N LEU A 12 -1.21 13.02 -5.41
CA LEU A 12 0.23 12.82 -5.60
C LEU A 12 1.10 13.64 -4.64
N LYS A 13 0.78 14.93 -4.43
CA LYS A 13 1.51 15.76 -3.45
C LYS A 13 1.38 15.20 -2.03
N ARG A 14 0.20 14.69 -1.68
CA ARG A 14 -0.05 14.05 -0.39
C ARG A 14 0.70 12.73 -0.26
N LEU A 15 0.70 11.88 -1.28
CA LEU A 15 1.43 10.61 -1.28
C LEU A 15 2.93 10.81 -1.12
N LYS A 16 3.51 11.83 -1.76
CA LYS A 16 4.93 12.20 -1.54
C LYS A 16 5.21 12.66 -0.11
N PHE A 17 4.31 13.42 0.49
CA PHE A 17 4.40 13.79 1.91
C PHE A 17 4.34 12.56 2.82
N TRP A 18 3.44 11.62 2.52
CA TRP A 18 3.29 10.36 3.26
C TRP A 18 4.49 9.44 3.11
N GLN A 19 5.10 9.34 1.92
CA GLN A 19 6.35 8.61 1.70
C GLN A 19 7.44 9.07 2.68
N GLN A 20 7.47 10.36 3.00
CA GLN A 20 8.42 10.95 3.95
C GLN A 20 8.04 10.71 5.43
N TYR A 21 6.74 10.61 5.74
CA TYR A 21 6.18 10.36 7.08
C TYR A 21 6.07 8.86 7.47
N SER A 22 6.10 7.96 6.47
CA SER A 22 5.84 6.51 6.49
C SER A 22 6.80 5.67 7.38
N LYS A 23 7.84 6.27 7.95
CA LYS A 23 8.78 5.53 8.83
C LYS A 23 8.17 5.09 10.17
N LYS A 24 6.91 5.44 10.48
CA LYS A 24 6.23 5.10 11.74
C LYS A 24 4.90 4.38 11.48
N PRO A 25 4.58 3.31 12.24
CA PRO A 25 3.34 2.55 12.08
C PRO A 25 2.07 3.38 12.32
N ALA A 26 2.10 4.34 13.23
CA ALA A 26 0.97 5.21 13.54
C ALA A 26 0.56 6.16 12.38
N ALA A 27 1.48 6.43 11.44
CA ALA A 27 1.19 7.33 10.32
C ALA A 27 0.17 6.72 9.35
N PHE A 28 0.18 5.39 9.19
CA PHE A 28 -0.72 4.70 8.27
C PHE A 28 -2.16 4.62 8.78
N THR A 29 -2.37 4.44 10.08
CA THR A 29 -3.72 4.45 10.68
C THR A 29 -4.34 5.84 10.62
N GLU A 30 -3.56 6.90 10.88
CA GLU A 30 -4.03 8.29 10.75
C GLU A 30 -4.38 8.61 9.29
N LEU A 31 -3.60 8.10 8.31
CA LEU A 31 -3.91 8.24 6.90
C LEU A 31 -5.26 7.61 6.54
N VAL A 32 -5.53 6.39 6.99
CA VAL A 32 -6.81 5.71 6.73
C VAL A 32 -7.97 6.50 7.33
N GLU A 33 -7.84 6.96 8.57
CA GLU A 33 -8.86 7.76 9.24
C GLU A 33 -9.11 9.10 8.52
N ARG A 34 -8.03 9.76 8.05
CA ARG A 34 -8.13 10.97 7.22
C ARG A 34 -8.78 10.70 5.86
N LEU A 35 -8.48 9.58 5.22
CA LEU A 35 -9.07 9.24 3.92
C LEU A 35 -10.57 8.95 4.06
N ASN A 36 -10.97 8.26 5.14
CA ASN A 36 -12.37 8.01 5.48
C ASN A 36 -13.13 9.30 5.81
N THR A 37 -12.55 10.19 6.62
CA THR A 37 -13.19 11.50 6.95
C THR A 37 -13.31 12.42 5.74
N LEU A 38 -12.45 12.27 4.74
CA LEU A 38 -12.48 13.04 3.50
C LEU A 38 -13.47 12.48 2.45
N GLY A 39 -14.14 11.35 2.72
CA GLY A 39 -15.12 10.76 1.82
C GLY A 39 -14.53 10.31 0.48
N ILE A 40 -13.23 10.03 0.43
CA ILE A 40 -12.57 9.53 -0.78
C ILE A 40 -13.12 8.13 -1.08
N ALA A 41 -13.57 7.93 -2.31
CA ALA A 41 -14.08 6.65 -2.76
C ALA A 41 -12.97 5.60 -2.64
N LEU A 42 -13.18 4.65 -1.74
CA LEU A 42 -12.37 3.46 -1.61
C LEU A 42 -12.80 2.44 -2.68
N PRO A 43 -11.88 1.60 -3.17
CA PRO A 43 -10.46 1.48 -2.80
C PRO A 43 -9.55 2.47 -3.53
N ILE A 44 -8.40 2.80 -2.92
CA ILE A 44 -7.45 3.80 -3.45
C ILE A 44 -6.25 3.08 -4.10
N PRO A 45 -6.12 3.11 -5.44
CA PRO A 45 -5.07 2.39 -6.15
C PRO A 45 -3.67 2.83 -5.78
N GLU A 46 -3.47 4.14 -5.62
CA GLU A 46 -2.16 4.75 -5.39
C GLU A 46 -1.61 4.43 -3.99
N LEU A 47 -2.50 4.15 -3.03
CA LEU A 47 -2.10 3.68 -1.70
C LEU A 47 -1.44 2.30 -1.79
N GLY A 48 -1.96 1.44 -2.67
CA GLY A 48 -1.38 0.14 -2.95
C GLY A 48 0.04 0.25 -3.51
N GLU A 49 0.24 1.07 -4.53
CA GLU A 49 1.57 1.31 -5.12
C GLU A 49 2.58 1.84 -4.09
N LEU A 50 2.16 2.80 -3.25
CA LEU A 50 3.01 3.33 -2.19
C LEU A 50 3.41 2.23 -1.20
N LEU A 51 2.47 1.42 -0.72
CA LEU A 51 2.75 0.31 0.21
C LEU A 51 3.74 -0.69 -0.39
N ILE A 52 3.54 -1.08 -1.64
CA ILE A 52 4.39 -2.04 -2.35
C ILE A 52 5.82 -1.49 -2.47
N SER A 53 5.96 -0.22 -2.84
CA SER A 53 7.27 0.43 -2.97
C SER A 53 8.06 0.39 -1.65
N GLN A 54 7.37 0.58 -0.52
CA GLN A 54 7.98 0.58 0.80
C GLN A 54 8.35 -0.85 1.27
N ILE A 55 7.50 -1.83 0.98
CA ILE A 55 7.73 -3.24 1.32
C ILE A 55 8.89 -3.85 0.50
N CYS A 56 8.99 -3.50 -0.79
CA CYS A 56 9.91 -4.18 -1.71
C CYS A 56 11.31 -3.56 -1.80
N PHE A 57 11.48 -2.26 -1.54
CA PHE A 57 12.75 -1.58 -1.82
C PHE A 57 13.50 -1.00 -0.60
N ASP A 58 12.81 -0.49 0.43
CA ASP A 58 13.51 0.33 1.47
C ASP A 58 13.25 -0.08 2.93
N ASN A 59 12.14 -0.76 3.26
CA ASN A 59 11.74 -0.91 4.66
C ASN A 59 10.80 -2.12 4.83
N ASN A 60 11.32 -3.34 4.65
CA ASN A 60 10.57 -4.58 4.88
C ASN A 60 10.37 -4.84 6.39
N HIS A 61 9.63 -3.97 7.06
CA HIS A 61 9.28 -4.16 8.47
C HIS A 61 8.02 -5.00 8.59
N SER A 62 8.00 -5.93 9.56
CA SER A 62 6.85 -6.81 9.80
C SER A 62 5.54 -6.06 10.07
N TRP A 63 5.61 -4.80 10.53
CA TRP A 63 4.41 -3.99 10.77
C TRP A 63 3.71 -3.54 9.48
N MET A 64 4.43 -3.37 8.36
CA MET A 64 3.84 -3.00 7.07
C MET A 64 3.01 -4.14 6.47
N TRP A 65 3.46 -5.38 6.64
CA TRP A 65 2.66 -6.55 6.25
C TRP A 65 1.40 -6.70 7.10
N LYS A 66 1.50 -6.49 8.42
CA LYS A 66 0.32 -6.48 9.31
C LYS A 66 -0.67 -5.40 8.91
N PHE A 67 -0.18 -4.21 8.55
CA PHE A 67 -1.04 -3.14 8.04
C PHE A 67 -1.68 -3.53 6.70
N MET A 68 -0.93 -4.14 5.79
CA MET A 68 -1.47 -4.57 4.49
C MET A 68 -2.62 -5.58 4.66
N HIS A 69 -2.47 -6.54 5.58
CA HIS A 69 -3.57 -7.43 5.95
C HIS A 69 -4.78 -6.66 6.48
N HIS A 70 -4.58 -5.69 7.38
CA HIS A 70 -5.68 -4.87 7.90
C HIS A 70 -6.35 -4.05 6.80
N ALA A 71 -5.58 -3.45 5.89
CA ALA A 71 -6.11 -2.65 4.79
C ALA A 71 -6.92 -3.48 3.78
N LEU A 72 -6.49 -4.72 3.51
CA LEU A 72 -7.24 -5.67 2.68
C LEU A 72 -8.52 -6.13 3.39
N SER A 73 -8.45 -6.47 4.69
CA SER A 73 -9.62 -6.84 5.50
C SER A 73 -10.67 -5.71 5.58
N SER A 74 -10.20 -4.47 5.69
CA SER A 74 -11.04 -3.27 5.76
C SER A 74 -11.49 -2.76 4.39
N ARG A 75 -11.23 -3.51 3.30
CA ARG A 75 -11.58 -3.17 1.90
C ARG A 75 -11.04 -1.80 1.44
N LEU A 76 -9.95 -1.33 2.05
CA LEU A 76 -9.29 -0.09 1.67
C LEU A 76 -8.49 -0.23 0.37
N LEU A 77 -8.09 -1.47 0.07
CA LEU A 77 -7.28 -1.85 -1.08
C LEU A 77 -8.02 -2.93 -1.89
N PHE A 78 -7.83 -2.94 -3.20
CA PHE A 78 -8.25 -4.04 -4.05
C PHE A 78 -7.25 -5.20 -3.95
N PRO A 79 -7.65 -6.40 -3.48
CA PRO A 79 -6.74 -7.53 -3.33
C PRO A 79 -6.03 -7.89 -4.64
N LEU A 80 -6.76 -7.93 -5.76
CA LEU A 80 -6.22 -8.22 -7.08
C LEU A 80 -5.14 -7.23 -7.52
N GLN A 81 -5.34 -5.93 -7.24
CA GLN A 81 -4.36 -4.91 -7.56
C GLN A 81 -3.08 -5.09 -6.73
N ILE A 82 -3.23 -5.33 -5.43
CA ILE A 82 -2.10 -5.55 -4.51
C ILE A 82 -1.34 -6.81 -4.90
N PHE A 83 -2.02 -7.89 -5.26
CA PHE A 83 -1.38 -9.11 -5.72
C PHE A 83 -0.65 -8.94 -7.05
N SER A 84 -1.22 -8.20 -8.00
CA SER A 84 -0.53 -7.88 -9.26
C SER A 84 0.77 -7.11 -9.01
N LEU A 85 0.73 -6.13 -8.11
CA LEU A 85 1.89 -5.32 -7.74
C LEU A 85 2.91 -6.13 -6.92
N LEU A 86 2.49 -6.99 -5.99
CA LEU A 86 3.41 -7.85 -5.23
C LEU A 86 4.00 -8.93 -6.10
N ALA A 87 3.22 -9.54 -6.99
CA ALA A 87 3.72 -10.57 -7.90
C ALA A 87 4.85 -10.00 -8.78
N SER A 88 4.65 -8.81 -9.34
CA SER A 88 5.67 -8.17 -10.18
C SER A 88 6.92 -7.76 -9.41
N ASN A 89 6.84 -7.45 -8.12
CA ASN A 89 8.00 -6.99 -7.34
C ASN A 89 8.64 -8.09 -6.48
N VAL A 90 7.86 -8.95 -5.82
CA VAL A 90 8.34 -9.97 -4.87
C VAL A 90 8.75 -11.26 -5.57
N ILE A 91 8.02 -11.71 -6.62
CA ILE A 91 8.37 -12.97 -7.32
C ILE A 91 9.66 -12.80 -8.12
N LEU A 92 9.87 -11.63 -8.72
CA LEU A 92 11.08 -11.31 -9.47
C LEU A 92 12.31 -11.23 -8.55
N HIS A 93 12.16 -10.74 -7.32
CA HIS A 93 13.25 -10.58 -6.35
C HIS A 93 13.28 -11.67 -5.27
N ARG A 94 12.62 -12.81 -5.49
CA ARG A 94 12.46 -13.89 -4.48
C ARG A 94 13.77 -14.43 -3.90
N HIS A 95 14.85 -14.40 -4.68
CA HIS A 95 16.16 -14.89 -4.25
C HIS A 95 16.96 -13.82 -3.50
N SER A 96 16.74 -12.53 -3.80
CA SER A 96 17.38 -11.41 -3.13
C SER A 96 16.69 -11.05 -1.81
N HIS A 97 15.37 -11.26 -1.73
CA HIS A 97 14.54 -10.92 -0.57
C HIS A 97 13.61 -12.08 -0.17
N PRO A 98 14.16 -13.23 0.30
CA PRO A 98 13.37 -14.42 0.60
C PRO A 98 12.32 -14.17 1.69
N HIS A 99 12.58 -13.26 2.62
CA HIS A 99 11.65 -12.91 3.69
C HIS A 99 10.33 -12.31 3.16
N SER A 100 10.41 -11.41 2.17
CA SER A 100 9.22 -10.83 1.53
C SER A 100 8.40 -11.89 0.79
N PHE A 101 9.07 -12.84 0.14
CA PHE A 101 8.40 -13.94 -0.57
C PHE A 101 7.66 -14.87 0.39
N VAL A 102 8.26 -15.21 1.54
CA VAL A 102 7.60 -16.04 2.56
C VAL A 102 6.37 -15.35 3.16
N LEU A 103 6.40 -14.02 3.34
CA LEU A 103 5.24 -13.27 3.86
C LEU A 103 4.13 -13.08 2.81
N PHE A 104 4.49 -13.05 1.54
CA PHE A 104 3.54 -12.96 0.43
C PHE A 104 2.68 -14.22 0.26
N LEU A 105 3.25 -15.41 0.46
CA LEU A 105 2.55 -16.68 0.23
C LEU A 105 1.30 -16.87 1.12
N PRO A 106 1.36 -16.68 2.47
CA PRO A 106 0.16 -16.71 3.31
C PRO A 106 -0.89 -15.69 2.90
N LEU A 107 -0.44 -14.53 2.42
CA LEU A 107 -1.32 -13.44 2.02
C LEU A 107 -2.11 -13.80 0.76
N LEU A 108 -1.46 -14.41 -0.23
CA LEU A 108 -2.11 -15.01 -1.41
C LEU A 108 -3.08 -16.13 -1.07
N SER A 109 -2.81 -16.91 -0.03
CA SER A 109 -3.70 -18.01 0.35
C SER A 109 -4.99 -17.54 1.03
N GLN A 110 -5.00 -16.31 1.56
CA GLN A 110 -6.07 -15.79 2.41
C GLN A 110 -7.10 -14.92 1.66
N TYR A 111 -6.72 -14.33 0.52
CA TYR A 111 -7.58 -13.45 -0.28
C TYR A 111 -7.57 -13.86 -1.76
#